data_AF-A0A653WRC8-F1
#
_entry.id   AF-A0A653WRC8-F1
#
_cell.length_a   1.000
_cell.length_b   1.000
_cell.length_c   1.000
_cell.angle_alpha   90.00
_cell.angle_beta   90.00
_cell.angle_gamma   90.00
#
_symmetry.space_group_name_H-M   'P 1'
#
loop_
_entity.id
_entity.type
_entity.pdbx_description
1 polymer ?
#
loop_
_entity_poly.entity_id
_entity_poly.type
_entity_poly.pdbx_seq_one_letter_code
_entity_poly.pdbx_strand_id
1 'polypeptide(L)'
;MPSNGLGLKSRLGYLAERARRINIGSVIERAKEASAQHGKAVPAVVVDMLWSAGRHNVGFQDYIDYDFAILNRAERATYMTHPVSNQISERYAHPDFRHLFHDKIEFDTKFSEFLRREWMVVKPGNADELRDFVQRQGTVIVKTPMGQAGSGVFRYHAADVTDWDAFHAELLGQGRLLVEEVIRQHPDLAAVCPGTVNTTRVTAFFDGEKTHILAMAQKFGRGEVSDQMSFGGFYTMLDDDGHAVSAGYDSHGHVHELHPDSGFRIADFQLPMIDEVKAFVDQVARVVPQVQYVGWDIVVGPDGPVLVEGNWGAGVYENKPSVSGIRTGHKPRYQAAIKF
;
A
#
# COMPACT_ATOMS: atom_id res chain seq x y z
N MET A 1 -28.29 -15.22 -4.95
CA MET A 1 -27.45 -16.11 -5.79
C MET A 1 -27.81 -15.89 -7.25
N PRO A 2 -26.80 -15.70 -8.11
CA PRO A 2 -26.61 -16.64 -9.20
C PRO A 2 -25.22 -17.28 -9.11
N SER A 3 -25.21 -18.60 -9.18
CA SER A 3 -24.03 -19.43 -9.33
C SER A 3 -23.42 -19.24 -10.72
N ASN A 4 -22.51 -18.28 -10.89
CA ASN A 4 -21.69 -18.21 -12.10
C ASN A 4 -20.47 -19.10 -11.94
N GLY A 5 -20.72 -20.41 -12.02
CA GLY A 5 -19.68 -21.37 -12.39
C GLY A 5 -19.20 -21.03 -13.80
N LEU A 6 -18.10 -20.29 -13.90
CA LEU A 6 -17.39 -20.07 -15.16
C LEU A 6 -17.07 -21.44 -15.78
N GLY A 7 -17.74 -21.77 -16.89
CA GLY A 7 -17.58 -23.04 -17.59
C GLY A 7 -16.11 -23.29 -17.96
N LEU A 8 -15.71 -24.57 -18.00
CA LEU A 8 -14.32 -24.99 -18.27
C LEU A 8 -13.66 -24.26 -19.46
N LYS A 9 -14.43 -23.94 -20.51
CA LYS A 9 -13.96 -23.23 -21.72
C LYS A 9 -13.54 -21.78 -21.46
N SER A 10 -14.23 -21.04 -20.58
CA SER A 10 -13.84 -19.66 -20.25
C SER A 10 -12.59 -19.62 -19.37
N ARG A 11 -12.44 -20.59 -18.45
CA ARG A 11 -11.20 -20.80 -17.69
C ARG A 11 -10.02 -21.15 -18.58
N LEU A 12 -10.19 -22.05 -19.55
CA LEU A 12 -9.14 -22.44 -20.49
C LEU A 12 -8.74 -21.28 -21.42
N GLY A 13 -9.72 -20.49 -21.91
CA GLY A 13 -9.45 -19.29 -22.71
C GLY A 13 -8.68 -18.22 -21.93
N TYR A 14 -9.08 -17.97 -20.68
CA TYR A 14 -8.39 -17.04 -19.78
C TYR A 14 -6.95 -17.50 -19.46
N LEU A 15 -6.75 -18.79 -19.18
CA LEU A 15 -5.41 -19.34 -18.95
C LEU A 15 -4.52 -19.28 -20.19
N ALA A 16 -5.08 -19.52 -21.39
CA ALA A 16 -4.35 -19.43 -22.65
C ALA A 16 -3.95 -17.99 -22.99
N GLU A 17 -4.82 -17.02 -22.74
CA GLU A 17 -4.50 -15.60 -22.91
C GLU A 17 -3.43 -15.14 -21.91
N ARG A 18 -3.53 -15.58 -20.66
CA ARG A 18 -2.52 -15.30 -19.62
C ARG A 18 -1.17 -15.92 -19.99
N ALA A 19 -1.15 -17.16 -20.50
CA ALA A 19 0.06 -17.83 -20.97
C ALA A 19 0.74 -17.08 -22.13
N ARG A 20 -0.02 -16.52 -23.08
CA ARG A 20 0.52 -15.70 -24.18
C ARG A 20 1.16 -14.39 -23.72
N ARG A 21 0.77 -13.89 -22.54
CA ARG A 21 1.32 -12.67 -21.93
C ARG A 21 2.49 -12.95 -20.98
N ILE A 22 2.87 -14.22 -20.75
CA ILE A 22 4.01 -14.55 -19.91
C ILE A 22 5.29 -14.17 -20.63
N ASN A 23 5.99 -13.17 -20.11
CA ASN A 23 7.35 -12.86 -20.52
C ASN A 23 8.30 -13.90 -19.89
N ILE A 24 8.68 -14.91 -20.68
CA ILE A 24 9.57 -16.01 -20.24
C ILE A 24 10.91 -15.47 -19.73
N GLY A 25 11.47 -14.45 -20.36
CA GLY A 25 12.71 -13.81 -19.89
C GLY A 25 12.57 -13.28 -18.47
N SER A 26 11.47 -12.57 -18.19
CA SER A 26 11.16 -12.04 -16.85
C SER A 26 10.92 -13.14 -15.80
N VAL A 27 10.40 -14.31 -16.20
CA VAL A 27 10.27 -15.48 -15.31
C VAL A 27 11.63 -16.08 -14.98
N ILE A 28 12.52 -16.20 -15.97
CA ILE A 28 13.88 -16.73 -15.77
C ILE A 28 14.69 -15.82 -14.85
N GLU A 29 14.61 -14.49 -15.03
CA GLU A 29 15.32 -13.55 -14.16
C GLU A 29 14.87 -13.66 -12.70
N ARG A 30 13.56 -13.70 -12.45
CA ARG A 30 13.03 -13.96 -11.09
C ARG A 30 13.45 -15.33 -10.54
N ALA A 31 13.49 -16.36 -11.39
CA ALA A 31 13.93 -17.68 -10.96
C ALA A 31 15.43 -17.71 -10.59
N LYS A 32 16.27 -16.93 -11.29
CA LYS A 32 17.68 -16.73 -10.92
C LYS A 32 17.81 -15.98 -9.59
N GLU A 33 16.98 -14.98 -9.36
CA GLU A 33 16.94 -14.25 -8.09
C GLU A 33 16.61 -15.17 -6.93
N ALA A 34 15.50 -15.92 -7.00
CA ALA A 34 15.16 -16.90 -5.96
C ALA A 34 16.19 -18.02 -5.83
N SER A 35 16.82 -18.44 -6.93
CA SER A 35 17.92 -19.41 -6.91
C SER A 35 19.12 -18.87 -6.13
N ALA A 36 19.52 -17.62 -6.37
CA ALA A 36 20.63 -16.96 -5.68
C ALA A 36 20.32 -16.77 -4.18
N GLN A 37 19.11 -16.37 -3.84
CA GLN A 37 18.67 -16.18 -2.44
C GLN A 37 18.60 -17.50 -1.67
N HIS A 38 18.11 -18.58 -2.28
CA HIS A 38 17.71 -19.79 -1.56
C HIS A 38 18.52 -21.06 -1.92
N GLY A 39 19.55 -20.93 -2.76
CA GLY A 39 20.40 -22.05 -3.17
C GLY A 39 19.67 -23.14 -3.96
N LYS A 40 18.57 -22.79 -4.66
CA LYS A 40 17.77 -23.72 -5.46
C LYS A 40 18.25 -23.75 -6.91
N ALA A 41 18.07 -24.87 -7.61
CA ALA A 41 18.38 -24.93 -9.05
C ALA A 41 17.36 -24.12 -9.86
N VAL A 42 17.83 -23.21 -10.74
CA VAL A 42 16.98 -22.34 -11.57
C VAL A 42 15.87 -23.10 -12.31
N PRO A 43 16.12 -24.24 -12.99
CA PRO A 43 15.04 -24.97 -13.68
C PRO A 43 13.94 -25.47 -12.73
N ALA A 44 14.31 -25.88 -11.51
CA ALA A 44 13.34 -26.32 -10.52
C ALA A 44 12.47 -25.14 -10.03
N VAL A 45 13.07 -23.98 -9.82
CA VAL A 45 12.35 -22.75 -9.45
C VAL A 45 11.41 -22.31 -10.58
N VAL A 46 11.84 -22.34 -11.84
CA VAL A 46 10.97 -22.01 -12.99
C VAL A 46 9.74 -22.91 -13.03
N VAL A 47 9.92 -24.23 -12.90
CA VAL A 47 8.80 -25.18 -12.91
C VAL A 47 7.85 -24.91 -11.73
N ASP A 48 8.39 -24.68 -10.54
CA ASP A 48 7.58 -24.42 -9.34
C ASP A 48 6.84 -23.08 -9.41
N MET A 49 7.45 -22.04 -9.95
CA MET A 49 6.81 -20.74 -10.20
C MET A 49 5.63 -20.88 -11.18
N LEU A 50 5.83 -21.57 -12.31
CA LEU A 50 4.78 -21.79 -13.30
C LEU A 50 3.63 -22.64 -12.72
N TRP A 51 3.97 -23.69 -11.96
CA TRP A 51 2.99 -24.52 -11.27
C TRP A 51 2.18 -23.71 -10.24
N SER A 52 2.86 -22.93 -9.42
CA SER A 52 2.24 -22.07 -8.40
C SER A 52 1.33 -21.00 -9.02
N ALA A 53 1.75 -20.39 -10.12
CA ALA A 53 0.93 -19.42 -10.85
C ALA A 53 -0.32 -20.05 -11.47
N GLY A 54 -0.19 -21.21 -12.11
CA GLY A 54 -1.29 -21.89 -12.80
C GLY A 54 -2.29 -22.57 -11.86
N ARG A 55 -1.81 -23.17 -10.77
CA ARG A 55 -2.64 -24.04 -9.90
C ARG A 55 -3.06 -23.39 -8.59
N HIS A 56 -2.29 -22.42 -8.10
CA HIS A 56 -2.43 -21.85 -6.76
C HIS A 56 -2.63 -20.32 -6.75
N ASN A 57 -2.77 -19.67 -7.92
CA ASN A 57 -2.97 -18.23 -8.05
C ASN A 57 -1.87 -17.40 -7.36
N VAL A 58 -0.62 -17.84 -7.48
CA VAL A 58 0.55 -17.11 -6.95
C VAL A 58 1.11 -16.23 -8.06
N GLY A 59 1.21 -14.91 -7.85
CA GLY A 59 1.91 -14.03 -8.78
C GLY A 59 3.40 -14.37 -8.82
N PHE A 60 4.07 -14.13 -9.96
CA PHE A 60 5.52 -14.37 -10.01
C PHE A 60 6.29 -13.47 -9.04
N GLN A 61 5.80 -12.26 -8.78
CA GLN A 61 6.39 -11.38 -7.78
C GLN A 61 6.10 -11.88 -6.35
N ASP A 62 4.86 -12.27 -6.02
CA ASP A 62 4.50 -12.88 -4.73
C ASP A 62 5.41 -14.07 -4.38
N TYR A 63 5.75 -14.88 -5.38
CA TYR A 63 6.62 -16.04 -5.21
C TYR A 63 8.02 -15.63 -4.71
N ILE A 64 8.53 -14.50 -5.20
CA ILE A 64 9.85 -13.96 -4.83
C ILE A 64 9.75 -13.19 -3.51
N ASP A 65 8.82 -12.25 -3.41
CA ASP A 65 8.67 -11.37 -2.25
C ASP A 65 8.49 -12.18 -0.96
N TYR A 66 7.71 -13.26 -1.01
CA TYR A 66 7.33 -14.06 0.16
C TYR A 66 8.05 -15.43 0.23
N ASP A 67 9.16 -15.58 -0.48
CA ASP A 67 10.04 -16.76 -0.47
C ASP A 67 9.33 -18.11 -0.67
N PHE A 68 8.40 -18.20 -1.63
CA PHE A 68 7.67 -19.45 -1.88
C PHE A 68 8.61 -20.63 -2.16
N ALA A 69 9.79 -20.38 -2.73
CA ALA A 69 10.82 -21.38 -3.03
C ALA A 69 11.28 -22.21 -1.82
N ILE A 70 11.14 -21.70 -0.59
CA ILE A 70 11.55 -22.41 0.64
C ILE A 70 10.37 -22.89 1.48
N LEU A 71 9.14 -22.57 1.09
CA LEU A 71 7.93 -22.95 1.83
C LEU A 71 7.41 -24.33 1.41
N ASN A 72 6.92 -25.10 2.38
CA ASN A 72 6.20 -26.35 2.12
C ASN A 72 4.73 -26.08 1.72
N ARG A 73 4.01 -27.13 1.32
CA ARG A 73 2.63 -27.00 0.83
C ARG A 73 1.65 -26.41 1.86
N ALA A 74 1.77 -26.79 3.13
CA ALA A 74 0.89 -26.30 4.19
C ALA A 74 1.16 -24.83 4.48
N GLU A 75 2.44 -24.44 4.55
CA GLU A 75 2.89 -23.05 4.71
C GLU A 75 2.38 -22.19 3.55
N ARG A 76 2.64 -22.58 2.30
CA ARG A 76 2.16 -21.84 1.10
C ARG A 76 0.64 -21.62 1.09
N ALA A 77 -0.13 -22.54 1.65
CA ALA A 77 -1.59 -22.41 1.69
C ALA A 77 -2.08 -21.26 2.59
N THR A 78 -1.23 -20.77 3.49
CA THR A 78 -1.53 -19.69 4.43
C THR A 78 -1.22 -18.29 3.89
N TYR A 79 -0.57 -18.16 2.73
CA TYR A 79 -0.21 -16.86 2.18
C TYR A 79 -1.33 -16.23 1.35
N MET A 80 -1.56 -14.94 1.56
CA MET A 80 -2.28 -14.10 0.62
C MET A 80 -1.40 -13.78 -0.58
N THR A 81 -2.03 -13.65 -1.74
CA THR A 81 -1.35 -13.38 -3.01
C THR A 81 -2.10 -12.30 -3.75
N HIS A 82 -1.41 -11.51 -4.58
CA HIS A 82 -2.04 -10.42 -5.33
C HIS A 82 -3.22 -10.91 -6.19
N PRO A 83 -3.15 -12.06 -6.89
CA PRO A 83 -4.31 -12.57 -7.62
C PRO A 83 -5.52 -12.92 -6.73
N VAL A 84 -5.32 -13.38 -5.49
CA VAL A 84 -6.42 -13.65 -4.55
C VAL A 84 -6.97 -12.34 -3.99
N SER A 85 -6.10 -11.41 -3.57
CA SER A 85 -6.49 -10.07 -3.11
C SER A 85 -7.32 -9.33 -4.15
N ASN A 86 -6.90 -9.35 -5.42
CA ASN A 86 -7.65 -8.73 -6.52
C ASN A 86 -9.03 -9.35 -6.74
N GLN A 87 -9.19 -10.67 -6.57
CA GLN A 87 -10.51 -11.31 -6.66
C GLN A 87 -11.44 -10.85 -5.54
N ILE A 88 -10.90 -10.61 -4.35
CA ILE A 88 -11.66 -10.06 -3.21
C ILE A 88 -12.02 -8.60 -3.52
N SER A 89 -11.07 -7.76 -3.94
CA SER A 89 -11.33 -6.37 -4.33
C SER A 89 -12.43 -6.26 -5.39
N GLU A 90 -12.36 -7.05 -6.46
CA GLU A 90 -13.38 -7.03 -7.51
C GLU A 90 -14.77 -7.45 -7.01
N ARG A 91 -14.83 -8.38 -6.04
CA ARG A 91 -16.08 -8.87 -5.47
C ARG A 91 -16.70 -7.90 -4.47
N TYR A 92 -15.88 -7.17 -3.73
CA TYR A 92 -16.31 -6.42 -2.54
C TYR A 92 -16.13 -4.89 -2.68
N ALA A 93 -15.64 -4.41 -3.83
CA ALA A 93 -15.64 -3.01 -4.19
C ALA A 93 -16.69 -2.75 -5.25
N HIS A 94 -17.85 -2.21 -4.85
CA HIS A 94 -18.92 -1.88 -5.78
C HIS A 94 -18.42 -0.88 -6.85
N PRO A 95 -18.54 -1.15 -8.16
CA PRO A 95 -17.96 -0.33 -9.22
C PRO A 95 -18.32 1.17 -9.12
N ASP A 96 -19.59 1.47 -8.85
CA ASP A 96 -20.09 2.86 -8.74
C ASP A 96 -19.44 3.68 -7.62
N PHE A 97 -18.74 3.05 -6.68
CA PHE A 97 -18.11 3.72 -5.54
C PHE A 97 -16.57 3.72 -5.61
N ARG A 98 -15.97 3.02 -6.58
CA ARG A 98 -14.50 2.93 -6.71
C ARG A 98 -13.86 4.28 -7.03
N HIS A 99 -14.59 5.18 -7.70
CA HIS A 99 -14.09 6.51 -8.06
C HIS A 99 -13.68 7.32 -6.82
N LEU A 100 -14.38 7.15 -5.69
CA LEU A 100 -14.09 7.82 -4.41
C LEU A 100 -12.73 7.45 -3.83
N PHE A 101 -12.12 6.35 -4.30
CA PHE A 101 -10.80 5.85 -3.88
C PHE A 101 -9.74 6.01 -4.99
N HIS A 102 -10.12 6.56 -6.14
CA HIS A 102 -9.23 6.81 -7.27
C HIS A 102 -8.93 8.29 -7.44
N ASP A 103 -9.96 9.13 -7.35
CA ASP A 103 -9.82 10.58 -7.41
C ASP A 103 -9.52 11.10 -6.00
N LYS A 104 -8.33 11.68 -5.82
CA LYS A 104 -7.88 12.18 -4.52
C LYS A 104 -8.70 13.36 -4.00
N ILE A 105 -9.28 14.18 -4.88
CA ILE A 105 -10.14 15.29 -4.46
C ILE A 105 -11.48 14.76 -3.97
N GLU A 106 -12.06 13.77 -4.67
CA GLU A 106 -13.29 13.12 -4.19
C GLU A 106 -13.06 12.36 -2.88
N PHE A 107 -11.91 11.68 -2.78
CA PHE A 107 -11.49 11.01 -1.54
C PHE A 107 -11.41 12.03 -0.40
N ASP A 108 -10.65 13.10 -0.57
CA ASP A 108 -10.47 14.10 0.49
C ASP A 108 -11.79 14.79 0.87
N THR A 109 -12.66 15.03 -0.11
CA THR A 109 -14.02 15.54 0.13
C THR A 109 -14.82 14.56 0.98
N LYS A 110 -14.83 13.27 0.60
CA LYS A 110 -15.64 12.24 1.23
C LYS A 110 -15.16 11.89 2.65
N PHE A 111 -13.85 11.96 2.88
CA PHE A 111 -13.18 11.57 4.13
C PHE A 111 -12.64 12.76 4.93
N SER A 112 -13.06 13.99 4.62
CA SER A 112 -12.52 15.25 5.18
C SER A 112 -12.36 15.25 6.71
N GLU A 113 -13.31 14.70 7.46
CA GLU A 113 -13.27 14.60 8.92
C GLU A 113 -12.09 13.76 9.45
N PHE A 114 -11.55 12.86 8.64
CA PHE A 114 -10.49 11.90 9.00
C PHE A 114 -9.09 12.33 8.52
N LEU A 115 -9.01 13.35 7.67
CA LEU A 115 -7.73 13.81 7.11
C LEU A 115 -6.90 14.62 8.11
N ARG A 116 -7.58 15.37 8.98
CA ARG A 116 -7.01 16.27 10.00
C ARG A 116 -5.88 17.18 9.48
N ARG A 117 -6.03 17.67 8.25
CA ARG A 117 -5.11 18.60 7.59
C ARG A 117 -5.90 19.55 6.71
N GLU A 118 -5.41 20.76 6.52
CA GLU A 118 -5.99 21.66 5.51
C GLU A 118 -5.64 21.20 4.09
N TRP A 119 -6.57 21.42 3.15
CA TRP A 119 -6.34 21.16 1.73
C TRP A 119 -7.16 22.13 0.87
N MET A 120 -6.72 22.33 -0.37
CA MET A 120 -7.42 23.12 -1.36
C MET A 120 -7.24 22.57 -2.77
N VAL A 121 -8.09 23.01 -3.69
CA VAL A 121 -8.02 22.66 -5.11
C VAL A 121 -7.58 23.87 -5.93
N VAL A 122 -6.55 23.68 -6.76
CA VAL A 122 -6.10 24.67 -7.74
C VAL A 122 -7.13 24.76 -8.88
N LYS A 123 -7.65 25.95 -9.13
CA LYS A 123 -8.68 26.22 -10.15
C LYS A 123 -8.33 27.49 -10.92
N PRO A 124 -8.81 27.69 -12.15
CA PRO A 124 -8.64 28.96 -12.83
C PRO A 124 -9.10 30.15 -11.97
N GLY A 125 -8.23 31.14 -11.78
CA GLY A 125 -8.55 32.37 -11.06
C GLY A 125 -8.34 32.37 -9.54
N ASN A 126 -7.79 31.32 -8.92
CA ASN A 126 -7.54 31.28 -7.47
C ASN A 126 -6.05 31.37 -7.06
N ALA A 127 -5.23 32.09 -7.83
CA ALA A 127 -3.81 32.26 -7.54
C ALA A 127 -3.55 32.93 -6.17
N ASP A 128 -4.37 33.93 -5.79
CA ASP A 128 -4.26 34.57 -4.48
C ASP A 128 -4.58 33.61 -3.32
N GLU A 129 -5.61 32.77 -3.46
CA GLU A 129 -5.94 31.74 -2.45
C GLU A 129 -4.81 30.72 -2.32
N LEU A 130 -4.22 30.29 -3.45
CA LEU A 130 -3.07 29.38 -3.46
C LEU A 130 -1.87 30.02 -2.76
N ARG A 131 -1.56 31.29 -3.04
CA ARG A 131 -0.50 32.02 -2.36
C ARG A 131 -0.73 32.04 -0.86
N ASP A 132 -1.89 32.48 -0.42
CA ASP A 132 -2.19 32.65 1.00
C ASP A 132 -2.14 31.30 1.75
N PHE A 133 -2.60 30.22 1.11
CA PHE A 133 -2.48 28.87 1.64
C PHE A 133 -1.02 28.42 1.75
N VAL A 134 -0.26 28.46 0.66
CA VAL A 134 1.12 27.95 0.62
C VAL A 134 2.04 28.77 1.52
N GLN A 135 1.87 30.08 1.59
CA GLN A 135 2.61 30.94 2.52
C GLN A 135 2.30 30.64 3.99
N ARG A 136 1.03 30.40 4.33
CA ARG A 136 0.63 30.03 5.69
C ARG A 136 1.22 28.68 6.12
N GLN A 137 1.20 27.69 5.23
CA GLN A 137 1.73 26.35 5.53
C GLN A 137 3.26 26.28 5.44
N GLY A 138 3.89 27.14 4.65
CA GLY A 138 5.34 27.19 4.42
C GLY A 138 5.86 26.05 3.53
N THR A 139 5.42 24.81 3.75
CA THR A 139 5.65 23.66 2.87
C THR A 139 4.34 22.95 2.61
N VAL A 140 4.11 22.55 1.36
CA VAL A 140 2.90 21.84 0.94
C VAL A 140 3.22 20.59 0.14
N ILE A 141 2.30 19.64 0.18
CA ILE A 141 2.27 18.50 -0.73
C ILE A 141 1.27 18.81 -1.84
N VAL A 142 1.68 18.64 -3.08
CA VAL A 142 0.82 18.83 -4.26
C VAL A 142 0.66 17.50 -4.97
N LYS A 143 -0.58 17.15 -5.32
CA LYS A 143 -0.93 15.89 -5.95
C LYS A 143 -1.70 16.07 -7.25
N THR A 144 -1.44 15.21 -8.22
CA THR A 144 -2.38 14.99 -9.33
C THR A 144 -3.59 14.19 -8.82
N PRO A 145 -4.85 14.56 -9.13
CA PRO A 145 -6.02 13.89 -8.58
C PRO A 145 -6.07 12.39 -8.92
N MET A 146 -5.68 12.07 -10.16
CA MET A 146 -5.57 10.72 -10.67
C MET A 146 -4.12 10.26 -10.58
N GLY A 147 -3.91 9.03 -10.09
CA GLY A 147 -2.59 8.41 -9.99
C GLY A 147 -2.52 7.35 -8.90
N GLN A 148 -1.53 6.46 -9.01
CA GLN A 148 -1.26 5.38 -8.04
C GLN A 148 0.23 5.36 -7.67
N ALA A 149 0.57 4.72 -6.56
CA ALA A 149 1.96 4.43 -6.15
C ALA A 149 2.89 5.65 -6.06
N GLY A 150 2.36 6.82 -5.67
CA GLY A 150 3.17 8.04 -5.46
C GLY A 150 3.61 8.76 -6.74
N SER A 151 3.34 8.21 -7.95
CA SER A 151 3.58 8.93 -9.19
C SER A 151 2.58 10.08 -9.31
N GLY A 152 3.01 11.29 -8.99
CA GLY A 152 2.15 12.48 -8.95
C GLY A 152 2.07 13.18 -7.61
N VAL A 153 2.95 12.86 -6.65
CA VAL A 153 3.09 13.59 -5.38
C VAL A 153 4.35 14.44 -5.42
N PHE A 154 4.23 15.73 -5.10
CA PHE A 154 5.30 16.72 -5.17
C PHE A 154 5.36 17.52 -3.88
N ARG A 155 6.57 17.94 -3.48
CA ARG A 155 6.79 18.82 -2.33
C ARG A 155 7.21 20.19 -2.84
N TYR A 156 6.59 21.24 -2.30
CA TYR A 156 6.93 22.62 -2.61
C TYR A 156 7.13 23.42 -1.34
N HIS A 157 8.07 24.35 -1.37
CA HIS A 157 8.32 25.30 -0.31
C HIS A 157 7.90 26.70 -0.77
N ALA A 158 7.16 27.42 0.09
CA ALA A 158 6.71 28.77 -0.20
C ALA A 158 7.88 29.72 -0.50
N ALA A 159 9.03 29.49 0.14
CA ALA A 159 10.25 30.27 -0.05
C ALA A 159 10.84 30.16 -1.45
N ASP A 160 10.52 29.09 -2.19
CA ASP A 160 11.01 28.86 -3.56
C ASP A 160 10.10 29.49 -4.62
N VAL A 161 8.91 29.98 -4.24
CA VAL A 161 7.95 30.58 -5.17
C VAL A 161 8.14 32.10 -5.23
N THR A 162 8.62 32.57 -6.38
CA THR A 162 8.87 34.00 -6.64
C THR A 162 7.76 34.70 -7.42
N ASP A 163 7.00 33.95 -8.22
CA ASP A 163 5.87 34.41 -9.02
C ASP A 163 4.68 33.47 -8.82
N TRP A 164 3.65 33.95 -8.12
CA TRP A 164 2.49 33.16 -7.73
C TRP A 164 1.52 32.89 -8.90
N ASP A 165 1.43 33.82 -9.86
CA ASP A 165 0.61 33.62 -11.05
C ASP A 165 1.24 32.56 -11.97
N ALA A 166 2.57 32.62 -12.15
CA ALA A 166 3.31 31.61 -12.90
C ALA A 166 3.24 30.23 -12.22
N PHE A 167 3.42 30.17 -10.89
CA PHE A 167 3.30 28.93 -10.14
C PHE A 167 1.89 28.32 -10.25
N HIS A 168 0.86 29.13 -10.09
CA HIS A 168 -0.54 28.71 -10.27
C HIS A 168 -0.80 28.16 -11.68
N ALA A 169 -0.33 28.88 -12.70
CA ALA A 169 -0.45 28.45 -14.10
C ALA A 169 0.31 27.15 -14.38
N GLU A 170 1.49 26.96 -13.78
CA GLU A 170 2.25 25.71 -13.89
C GLU A 170 1.48 24.52 -13.31
N LEU A 171 0.95 24.67 -12.08
CA LEU A 171 0.20 23.60 -11.42
C LEU A 171 -1.04 23.21 -12.23
N LEU A 172 -1.78 24.19 -12.76
CA LEU A 172 -2.91 23.94 -13.65
C LEU A 172 -2.48 23.22 -14.94
N GLY A 173 -1.42 23.71 -15.59
CA GLY A 173 -0.92 23.14 -16.85
C GLY A 173 -0.44 21.70 -16.71
N GLN A 174 0.03 21.32 -15.52
CA GLN A 174 0.51 19.97 -15.22
C GLN A 174 -0.56 19.07 -14.56
N GLY A 175 -1.77 19.57 -14.34
CA GLY A 175 -2.84 18.81 -13.67
C GLY A 175 -2.56 18.51 -12.19
N ARG A 176 -1.70 19.31 -11.54
CA ARG A 176 -1.34 19.22 -10.12
C ARG A 176 -2.35 20.01 -9.30
N LEU A 177 -3.53 19.43 -9.12
CA LEU A 177 -4.72 20.18 -8.70
C LEU A 177 -5.01 20.12 -7.19
N LEU A 178 -4.50 19.13 -6.47
CA LEU A 178 -4.74 19.01 -5.02
C LEU A 178 -3.54 19.52 -4.25
N VAL A 179 -3.74 20.47 -3.34
CA VAL A 179 -2.69 21.01 -2.45
C VAL A 179 -3.08 20.72 -1.02
N GLU A 180 -2.17 20.14 -0.25
CA GLU A 180 -2.40 19.70 1.12
C GLU A 180 -1.31 20.22 2.05
N GLU A 181 -1.71 20.53 3.28
CA GLU A 181 -0.80 20.68 4.40
C GLU A 181 0.03 19.40 4.61
N VAL A 182 1.31 19.56 4.98
CA VAL A 182 2.18 18.45 5.31
C VAL A 182 1.69 17.78 6.60
N ILE A 183 1.43 16.47 6.54
CA ILE A 183 1.04 15.70 7.72
C ILE A 183 2.16 15.72 8.76
N ARG A 184 1.82 16.16 9.98
CA ARG A 184 2.68 16.02 11.13
C ARG A 184 2.50 14.65 11.75
N GLN A 185 3.53 13.81 11.70
CA GLN A 185 3.54 12.49 12.31
C GLN A 185 3.95 12.53 13.80
N HIS A 186 3.59 11.48 14.53
CA HIS A 186 3.97 11.26 15.92
C HIS A 186 5.50 11.25 16.09
N PRO A 187 6.04 11.73 17.24
CA PRO A 187 7.49 11.74 17.49
C PRO A 187 8.19 10.39 17.26
N ASP A 188 7.56 9.29 17.64
CA ASP A 188 8.13 7.94 17.45
C ASP A 188 8.31 7.58 15.97
N LEU A 189 7.38 7.96 15.10
CA LEU A 189 7.53 7.80 13.64
C LEU A 189 8.61 8.74 13.09
N ALA A 190 8.64 10.00 13.57
CA ALA A 190 9.65 10.99 13.19
C ALA A 190 11.07 10.61 13.62
N ALA A 191 11.23 9.86 14.71
CA ALA A 191 12.52 9.33 15.12
C ALA A 191 13.09 8.30 14.13
N VAL A 192 12.24 7.58 13.39
CA VAL A 192 12.68 6.65 12.35
C VAL A 192 13.04 7.39 11.06
N CYS A 193 12.15 8.23 10.54
CA CYS A 193 12.42 9.05 9.36
C CYS A 193 11.60 10.35 9.40
N PRO A 194 12.18 11.52 9.73
CA PRO A 194 11.44 12.77 9.82
C PRO A 194 11.17 13.42 8.47
N GLY A 195 11.97 13.09 7.43
CA GLY A 195 11.89 13.73 6.11
C GLY A 195 10.80 13.16 5.20
N THR A 196 10.13 12.09 5.60
CA THR A 196 9.05 11.44 4.85
C THR A 196 7.92 11.10 5.80
N VAL A 197 6.68 11.25 5.34
CA VAL A 197 5.51 10.77 6.07
C VAL A 197 5.48 9.23 6.02
N ASN A 198 5.64 8.59 7.18
CA ASN A 198 5.72 7.13 7.29
C ASN A 198 4.33 6.53 7.55
N THR A 199 3.77 5.85 6.55
CA THR A 199 2.41 5.31 6.61
C THR A 199 2.39 3.89 7.18
N THR A 200 1.36 3.58 7.97
CA THR A 200 0.96 2.22 8.28
C THR A 200 -0.10 1.79 7.27
N ARG A 201 0.19 0.75 6.49
CA ARG A 201 -0.81 0.06 5.68
C ARG A 201 -1.63 -0.86 6.58
N VAL A 202 -2.92 -0.61 6.70
CA VAL A 202 -3.88 -1.50 7.37
C VAL A 202 -4.84 -2.07 6.34
N THR A 203 -4.68 -3.34 6.01
CA THR A 203 -5.62 -4.06 5.14
C THR A 203 -6.78 -4.55 5.97
N ALA A 204 -8.00 -4.13 5.63
CA ALA A 204 -9.19 -4.42 6.42
C ALA A 204 -10.40 -4.82 5.57
N PHE A 205 -11.35 -5.52 6.19
CA PHE A 205 -12.63 -5.90 5.62
C PHE A 205 -13.79 -5.47 6.52
N PHE A 206 -14.72 -4.68 6.00
CA PHE A 206 -15.96 -4.31 6.69
C PHE A 206 -17.08 -5.28 6.33
N ASP A 207 -17.61 -6.02 7.32
CA ASP A 207 -18.64 -7.04 7.09
C ASP A 207 -20.08 -6.50 7.07
N GLY A 208 -20.26 -5.20 7.26
CA GLY A 208 -21.56 -4.52 7.41
C GLY A 208 -21.86 -4.13 8.86
N GLU A 209 -21.21 -4.76 9.84
CA GLU A 209 -21.37 -4.47 11.27
C GLU A 209 -20.07 -4.01 11.90
N LYS A 210 -18.95 -4.66 11.59
CA LYS A 210 -17.62 -4.37 12.12
C LYS A 210 -16.52 -4.52 11.09
N THR A 211 -15.41 -3.85 11.35
CA THR A 211 -14.21 -3.92 10.53
C THR A 211 -13.24 -4.95 11.09
N HIS A 212 -12.81 -5.87 10.23
CA HIS A 212 -11.82 -6.89 10.53
C HIS A 212 -10.48 -6.45 9.94
N ILE A 213 -9.52 -6.14 10.79
CA ILE A 213 -8.13 -5.94 10.34
C ILE A 213 -7.58 -7.30 9.94
N LEU A 214 -6.93 -7.37 8.78
CA LEU A 214 -6.45 -8.61 8.16
C LEU A 214 -4.94 -8.70 8.09
N ALA A 215 -4.27 -7.56 7.92
CA ALA A 215 -2.82 -7.42 7.96
C ALA A 215 -2.45 -5.96 8.24
N MET A 216 -1.31 -5.75 8.90
CA MET A 216 -0.72 -4.44 9.14
C MET A 216 0.76 -4.45 8.74
N ALA A 217 1.19 -3.39 8.07
CA ALA A 217 2.59 -3.19 7.71
C ALA A 217 2.97 -1.73 7.94
N GLN A 218 4.06 -1.49 8.66
CA GLN A 218 4.64 -0.15 8.76
C GLN A 218 5.59 0.06 7.60
N LYS A 219 5.36 1.11 6.83
CA LYS A 219 6.28 1.57 5.79
C LYS A 219 7.20 2.66 6.34
N PHE A 220 8.42 2.68 5.83
CA PHE A 220 9.44 3.66 6.19
C PHE A 220 9.97 4.35 4.93
N GLY A 221 10.02 5.68 4.96
CA GLY A 221 10.55 6.50 3.89
C GLY A 221 12.07 6.69 3.94
N ARG A 222 12.59 7.58 3.11
CA ARG A 222 14.04 7.81 2.93
C ARG A 222 14.40 9.29 2.82
N GLY A 223 13.58 10.18 3.41
CA GLY A 223 13.70 11.64 3.28
C GLY A 223 12.99 12.23 2.05
N GLU A 224 12.53 11.37 1.14
CA GLU A 224 11.77 11.73 -0.06
C GLU A 224 10.30 12.10 0.24
N VAL A 225 9.58 12.52 -0.80
CA VAL A 225 8.18 12.95 -0.70
C VAL A 225 7.21 11.84 -0.26
N SER A 226 7.58 10.58 -0.45
CA SER A 226 6.74 9.41 -0.16
C SER A 226 7.58 8.24 0.36
N ASP A 227 6.96 7.40 1.19
CA ASP A 227 7.51 6.16 1.73
C ASP A 227 7.30 4.95 0.79
N GLN A 228 6.87 5.20 -0.44
CA GLN A 228 6.74 4.17 -1.46
C GLN A 228 8.12 3.69 -1.92
N MET A 229 8.17 2.44 -2.35
CA MET A 229 9.42 1.80 -2.79
C MET A 229 10.11 2.52 -3.96
N SER A 230 9.36 3.19 -4.85
CA SER A 230 9.94 4.01 -5.93
C SER A 230 10.83 5.14 -5.42
N PHE A 231 10.67 5.54 -4.16
CA PHE A 231 11.49 6.52 -3.45
C PHE A 231 12.47 5.87 -2.46
N GLY A 232 12.72 4.56 -2.62
CA GLY A 232 13.58 3.76 -1.74
C GLY A 232 12.93 3.32 -0.43
N GLY A 233 11.62 3.54 -0.27
CA GLY A 233 10.90 3.09 0.91
C GLY A 233 10.81 1.56 1.01
N PHE A 234 10.64 1.07 2.23
CA PHE A 234 10.53 -0.35 2.54
C PHE A 234 9.53 -0.55 3.69
N TYR A 235 9.20 -1.79 4.06
CA TYR A 235 8.25 -2.04 5.14
C TYR A 235 8.69 -3.18 6.06
N THR A 236 8.06 -3.24 7.23
CA THR A 236 8.04 -4.43 8.08
C THR A 236 6.58 -4.78 8.41
N MET A 237 6.29 -6.06 8.60
CA MET A 237 4.97 -6.48 9.08
C MET A 237 4.83 -6.13 10.56
N LEU A 238 3.60 -5.81 10.97
CA LEU A 238 3.27 -5.60 12.38
C LEU A 238 2.44 -6.77 12.91
N ASP A 239 2.65 -7.13 14.16
CA ASP A 239 1.72 -7.99 14.89
C ASP A 239 0.44 -7.24 15.30
N ASP A 240 -0.48 -7.93 15.98
CA ASP A 240 -1.75 -7.35 16.41
C ASP A 240 -1.60 -6.21 17.43
N ASP A 241 -0.48 -6.13 18.13
CA ASP A 241 -0.16 -5.10 19.12
C ASP A 241 0.68 -3.95 18.52
N GLY A 242 0.98 -4.01 17.22
CA GLY A 242 1.69 -2.97 16.48
C GLY A 242 3.22 -3.05 16.57
N HIS A 243 3.78 -4.16 17.05
CA HIS A 243 5.23 -4.37 17.07
C HIS A 243 5.72 -4.85 15.71
N ALA A 244 6.87 -4.33 15.26
CA ALA A 244 7.56 -4.87 14.10
C ALA A 244 7.99 -6.33 14.35
N VAL A 245 7.61 -7.23 13.45
CA VAL A 245 7.92 -8.67 13.61
C VAL A 245 9.31 -9.05 13.08
N SER A 246 9.97 -8.15 12.35
CA SER A 246 11.29 -8.39 11.76
C SER A 246 12.00 -7.11 11.33
N ALA A 247 13.21 -7.28 10.78
CA ALA A 247 13.85 -6.27 9.93
C ALA A 247 12.93 -5.85 8.76
N GLY A 248 13.20 -4.68 8.19
CA GLY A 248 12.46 -4.18 7.03
C GLY A 248 12.92 -4.84 5.74
N TYR A 249 12.05 -4.90 4.73
CA TYR A 249 12.37 -5.43 3.41
C TYR A 249 11.55 -4.78 2.30
N ASP A 250 12.06 -4.86 1.07
CA ASP A 250 11.41 -4.36 -0.14
C ASP A 250 11.14 -5.49 -1.16
N SER A 251 10.51 -5.17 -2.29
CA SER A 251 10.21 -6.16 -3.35
C SER A 251 11.39 -6.43 -4.29
N HIS A 252 12.59 -5.95 -3.95
CA HIS A 252 13.85 -6.24 -4.67
C HIS A 252 14.80 -7.09 -3.82
N GLY A 253 14.30 -7.63 -2.70
CA GLY A 253 15.06 -8.52 -1.82
C GLY A 253 16.07 -7.80 -0.94
N HIS A 254 16.04 -6.47 -0.85
CA HIS A 254 16.85 -5.75 0.13
C HIS A 254 16.28 -5.96 1.53
N VAL A 255 17.17 -6.13 2.50
CA VAL A 255 16.84 -6.31 3.92
C VAL A 255 17.50 -5.20 4.72
N HIS A 256 16.72 -4.57 5.58
CA HIS A 256 17.10 -3.40 6.36
C HIS A 256 16.93 -3.70 7.85
N GLU A 257 18.00 -4.20 8.48
CA GLU A 257 18.04 -4.36 9.95
C GLU A 257 17.95 -2.99 10.64
N LEU A 258 18.64 -2.01 10.08
CA LEU A 258 18.61 -0.61 10.48
C LEU A 258 17.99 0.24 9.35
N HIS A 259 17.27 1.28 9.73
CA HIS A 259 16.85 2.33 8.82
C HIS A 259 18.09 3.02 8.22
N PRO A 260 18.29 3.03 6.89
CA PRO A 260 19.60 3.41 6.36
C PRO A 260 19.99 4.89 6.55
N ASP A 261 19.04 5.80 6.87
CA ASP A 261 19.37 7.22 7.11
C ASP A 261 19.51 7.56 8.60
N SER A 262 18.75 6.90 9.47
CA SER A 262 18.67 7.25 10.90
C SER A 262 19.38 6.25 11.79
N GLY A 263 19.71 5.06 11.26
CA GLY A 263 20.27 3.96 12.04
C GLY A 263 19.28 3.31 13.00
N PHE A 264 18.00 3.69 12.97
CA PHE A 264 16.97 3.10 13.85
C PHE A 264 16.82 1.61 13.57
N ARG A 265 16.84 0.77 14.60
CA ARG A 265 16.69 -0.69 14.43
C ARG A 265 15.22 -1.03 14.16
N ILE A 266 14.91 -1.50 12.96
CA ILE A 266 13.52 -1.66 12.49
C ILE A 266 12.71 -2.62 13.37
N ALA A 267 13.35 -3.69 13.86
CA ALA A 267 12.70 -4.65 14.74
C ALA A 267 12.33 -4.10 16.13
N ASP A 268 12.82 -2.90 16.51
CA ASP A 268 12.42 -2.23 17.75
C ASP A 268 11.24 -1.27 17.55
N PHE A 269 10.71 -1.17 16.33
CA PHE A 269 9.59 -0.27 16.05
C PHE A 269 8.30 -0.75 16.73
N GLN A 270 7.65 0.17 17.43
CA GLN A 270 6.29 0.04 17.95
C GLN A 270 5.43 1.11 17.28
N LEU A 271 4.29 0.70 16.71
CA LEU A 271 3.28 1.65 16.24
C LEU A 271 2.61 2.35 17.45
N PRO A 272 2.75 3.67 17.61
CA PRO A 272 2.05 4.39 18.67
C PRO A 272 0.53 4.32 18.49
N MET A 273 -0.22 4.37 19.59
CA MET A 273 -1.69 4.48 19.59
C MET A 273 -2.41 3.37 18.79
N ILE A 274 -1.94 2.12 18.92
CA ILE A 274 -2.45 0.99 18.14
C ILE A 274 -3.97 0.79 18.32
N ASP A 275 -4.50 0.95 19.52
CA ASP A 275 -5.93 0.78 19.78
C ASP A 275 -6.77 1.89 19.13
N GLU A 276 -6.26 3.12 19.12
CA GLU A 276 -6.86 4.24 18.40
C GLU A 276 -6.79 4.04 16.89
N VAL A 277 -5.69 3.49 16.36
CA VAL A 277 -5.58 3.12 14.94
C VAL A 277 -6.64 2.08 14.58
N LYS A 278 -6.83 1.03 15.40
CA LYS A 278 -7.85 0.00 15.17
C LYS A 278 -9.26 0.59 15.18
N ALA A 279 -9.56 1.45 16.15
CA ALA A 279 -10.85 2.13 16.25
C ALA A 279 -11.09 3.08 15.06
N PHE A 280 -10.06 3.83 14.66
CA PHE A 280 -10.10 4.73 13.53
C PHE A 280 -10.37 4.01 12.20
N VAL A 281 -9.71 2.86 11.98
CA VAL A 281 -9.95 2.01 10.80
C VAL A 281 -11.41 1.56 10.73
N ASP A 282 -12.03 1.23 11.86
CA ASP A 282 -13.44 0.87 11.90
C ASP A 282 -14.36 2.05 11.54
N GLN A 283 -14.01 3.26 11.95
CA GLN A 283 -14.77 4.46 11.61
C GLN A 283 -14.68 4.78 10.11
N VAL A 284 -13.47 4.81 9.53
CA VAL A 284 -13.28 5.15 8.11
C VAL A 284 -13.89 4.11 7.19
N ALA A 285 -13.84 2.83 7.55
CA ALA A 285 -14.43 1.76 6.72
C ALA A 285 -15.96 1.85 6.59
N ARG A 286 -16.64 2.54 7.52
CA ARG A 286 -18.09 2.76 7.49
C ARG A 286 -18.52 3.92 6.59
N VAL A 287 -17.59 4.77 6.14
CA VAL A 287 -17.91 5.98 5.35
C VAL A 287 -18.40 5.62 3.95
N VAL A 288 -17.84 4.57 3.35
CA VAL A 288 -18.25 4.02 2.05
C VAL A 288 -18.43 2.50 2.18
N PRO A 289 -19.52 2.03 2.82
CA PRO A 289 -19.71 0.62 3.14
C PRO A 289 -19.88 -0.29 1.92
N GLN A 290 -20.06 0.29 0.72
CA GLN A 290 -20.10 -0.41 -0.57
C GLN A 290 -18.72 -0.84 -1.07
N VAL A 291 -17.64 -0.35 -0.45
CA VAL A 291 -16.26 -0.77 -0.70
C VAL A 291 -15.73 -1.40 0.58
N GLN A 292 -15.91 -2.70 0.70
CA GLN A 292 -15.74 -3.41 1.97
C GLN A 292 -14.30 -3.85 2.24
N TYR A 293 -13.51 -4.11 1.19
CA TYR A 293 -12.12 -4.57 1.30
C TYR A 293 -11.18 -3.46 0.84
N VAL A 294 -10.41 -2.90 1.78
CA VAL A 294 -9.58 -1.70 1.52
C VAL A 294 -8.23 -1.85 2.23
N GLY A 295 -7.17 -1.42 1.54
CA GLY A 295 -5.87 -1.12 2.14
C GLY A 295 -5.82 0.35 2.53
N TRP A 296 -5.95 0.65 3.80
CA TRP A 296 -5.90 2.02 4.33
C TRP A 296 -4.47 2.41 4.63
N ASP A 297 -4.01 3.55 4.11
CA ASP A 297 -2.75 4.16 4.53
C ASP A 297 -3.03 5.26 5.55
N ILE A 298 -2.47 5.06 6.75
CA ILE A 298 -2.73 5.86 7.93
C ILE A 298 -1.41 6.37 8.46
N VAL A 299 -1.41 7.56 9.04
CA VAL A 299 -0.27 8.07 9.79
C VAL A 299 -0.74 8.36 11.20
N VAL A 300 0.02 7.94 12.20
CA VAL A 300 -0.27 8.36 13.57
C VAL A 300 0.31 9.75 13.74
N GLY A 301 -0.56 10.75 13.96
CA GLY A 301 -0.17 12.10 14.32
C GLY A 301 0.00 12.26 15.84
N PRO A 302 0.43 13.45 16.31
CA PRO A 302 0.56 13.75 17.74
C PRO A 302 -0.74 13.55 18.53
N ASP A 303 -1.89 13.80 17.91
CA ASP A 303 -3.22 13.78 18.55
C ASP A 303 -4.09 12.60 18.06
N GLY A 304 -3.48 11.60 17.42
CA GLY A 304 -4.15 10.40 16.92
C GLY A 304 -4.00 10.15 15.42
N PRO A 305 -4.58 9.06 14.92
CA PRO A 305 -4.45 8.63 13.53
C PRO A 305 -5.10 9.63 12.56
N VAL A 306 -4.47 9.77 11.40
CA VAL A 306 -4.94 10.55 10.26
C VAL A 306 -4.93 9.69 8.99
N LEU A 307 -5.95 9.89 8.15
CA LEU A 307 -6.10 9.14 6.92
C LEU A 307 -5.31 9.80 5.78
N VAL A 308 -4.47 9.04 5.09
CA VAL A 308 -3.70 9.50 3.93
C VAL A 308 -4.39 9.11 2.64
N GLU A 309 -4.69 7.82 2.47
CA GLU A 309 -5.38 7.29 1.29
C GLU A 309 -6.08 5.97 1.62
N GLY A 310 -7.05 5.58 0.78
CA GLY A 310 -7.69 4.28 0.80
C GLY A 310 -7.53 3.59 -0.54
N ASN A 311 -7.11 2.32 -0.53
CA ASN A 311 -6.87 1.53 -1.73
C ASN A 311 -7.90 0.40 -1.83
N TRP A 312 -8.93 0.53 -2.67
CA TRP A 312 -9.90 -0.55 -2.90
C TRP A 312 -9.27 -1.78 -3.56
N GLY A 313 -8.22 -1.56 -4.38
CA GLY A 313 -7.26 -2.58 -4.77
C GLY A 313 -6.20 -2.73 -3.69
N ALA A 314 -6.55 -3.35 -2.57
CA ALA A 314 -5.78 -3.29 -1.32
C ALA A 314 -4.30 -3.71 -1.43
N GLY A 315 -3.95 -4.49 -2.46
CA GLY A 315 -2.63 -5.10 -2.62
C GLY A 315 -2.43 -6.22 -1.61
N VAL A 316 -1.17 -6.61 -1.39
CA VAL A 316 -0.79 -7.60 -0.38
C VAL A 316 0.50 -7.18 0.30
N TYR A 317 0.50 -7.31 1.63
CA TYR A 317 1.69 -7.26 2.47
C TYR A 317 1.70 -8.56 3.28
N GLU A 318 2.82 -9.28 3.21
CA GLU A 318 2.97 -10.59 3.84
C GLU A 318 4.39 -10.75 4.39
N ASN A 319 4.54 -11.72 5.30
CA ASN A 319 5.81 -12.06 5.91
C ASN A 319 6.80 -12.58 4.87
N LYS A 320 8.07 -12.15 4.94
CA LYS A 320 9.17 -12.76 4.20
C LYS A 320 9.89 -13.79 5.10
N PRO A 321 9.74 -15.10 4.86
CA PRO A 321 10.27 -16.14 5.76
C PRO A 321 11.78 -16.07 6.00
N SER A 322 12.57 -15.71 4.98
CA SER A 322 14.02 -15.59 5.11
C SER A 322 14.46 -14.45 6.03
N VAL A 323 13.60 -13.46 6.26
CA VAL A 323 13.88 -12.27 7.09
C VAL A 323 13.25 -12.40 8.47
N SER A 324 11.95 -12.72 8.51
CA SER A 324 11.17 -12.77 9.75
C SER A 324 11.28 -14.10 10.49
N GLY A 325 11.68 -15.18 9.81
CA GLY A 325 11.54 -16.54 10.33
C GLY A 325 10.09 -17.03 10.41
N ILE A 326 9.10 -16.16 10.15
CA ILE A 326 7.68 -16.51 10.13
C ILE A 326 7.36 -17.14 8.78
N ARG A 327 6.95 -18.41 8.80
CA ARG A 327 6.72 -19.24 7.62
C ARG A 327 5.25 -19.38 7.24
N THR A 328 4.39 -18.61 7.91
CA THR A 328 2.95 -18.57 7.67
C THR A 328 2.51 -17.16 7.29
N GLY A 329 1.55 -17.07 6.39
CA GLY A 329 0.92 -15.81 5.99
C GLY A 329 -0.42 -15.56 6.67
N HIS A 330 -1.09 -14.52 6.22
CA HIS A 330 -2.30 -13.98 6.83
C HIS A 330 -3.60 -14.54 6.26
N LYS A 331 -3.58 -15.34 5.18
CA LYS A 331 -4.78 -15.84 4.49
C LYS A 331 -5.82 -16.51 5.41
N PRO A 332 -5.46 -17.31 6.44
CA PRO A 332 -6.46 -17.86 7.36
C PRO A 332 -7.33 -16.78 8.02
N ARG A 333 -6.75 -15.61 8.34
CA ARG A 333 -7.47 -14.45 8.90
C ARG A 333 -8.46 -13.86 7.88
N TYR A 334 -8.05 -13.76 6.62
CA TYR A 334 -8.92 -13.34 5.52
C TYR A 334 -10.10 -14.30 5.36
N GLN A 335 -9.86 -15.61 5.42
CA GLN A 335 -10.91 -16.62 5.30
C GLN A 335 -11.88 -16.58 6.47
N ALA A 336 -11.39 -16.33 7.69
CA ALA A 336 -12.25 -16.18 8.87
C ALA A 336 -13.19 -14.98 8.76
N ALA A 337 -12.70 -13.84 8.25
CA ALA A 337 -13.49 -12.62 8.10
C ALA A 337 -14.43 -12.64 6.89
N ILE A 338 -13.94 -13.08 5.72
CA ILE A 338 -14.60 -12.91 4.42
C ILE A 338 -15.38 -14.18 3.99
N LYS A 339 -15.02 -15.36 4.53
CA LYS A 339 -15.65 -16.67 4.27
C LYS A 339 -15.53 -17.12 2.79
N PHE A 340 -14.29 -17.34 2.31
CA PHE A 340 -14.02 -17.83 0.94
C PHE A 340 -13.01 -19.00 0.86
#